data_AF-A0A822F5D7-F1
#
_entry.id   AF-A0A822F5D7-F1
#
_cell.length_a   1.000
_cell.length_b   1.000
_cell.length_c   1.000
_cell.angle_alpha   90.00
_cell.angle_beta   90.00
_cell.angle_gamma   90.00
#
_symmetry.space_group_name_H-M   'P 1'
#
loop_
_entity.id
_entity.type
_entity.pdbx_description
1 polymer ?
#
loop_
_entity_poly.entity_id
_entity_poly.type
_entity_poly.pdbx_seq_one_letter_code
_entity_poly.pdbx_strand_id
1 'polypeptide(L)'
;YLKDPSIKALIDSIWVNKTLRSLNSIKAVSTYQTCATKFSNWIFLFDEAIKDMLAALRSYQSSTYIVQKDKIVYVDGESIVDNVVRGYDTVWAYYHEHEKGNISHSSLEENVGILINCGIFSYAEMPHDFSYIGGVTGTLKTLASVEKKILSK
;
A
#
# COMPACT_ATOMS: atom_id res chain seq x y z
N TYR A 1 -7.28 2.77 -2.57
CA TYR A 1 -6.53 4.00 -2.87
C TYR A 1 -7.50 5.14 -3.13
N LEU A 2 -7.21 6.35 -2.65
CA LEU A 2 -7.78 7.58 -3.19
C LEU A 2 -7.09 7.86 -4.53
N LYS A 3 -7.88 7.98 -5.60
CA LYS A 3 -7.39 8.17 -6.97
C LYS A 3 -7.98 9.44 -7.57
N ASP A 4 -7.12 10.23 -8.17
CA ASP A 4 -7.45 11.44 -8.91
C ASP A 4 -6.28 11.79 -9.85
N PRO A 5 -6.52 12.39 -11.03
CA PRO A 5 -5.42 12.82 -11.91
C PRO A 5 -4.42 13.76 -11.23
N SER A 6 -4.87 14.64 -10.32
CA SER A 6 -3.96 15.52 -9.56
C SER A 6 -3.07 14.75 -8.59
N ILE A 7 -3.63 13.71 -7.95
CA ILE A 7 -2.88 12.81 -7.06
C ILE A 7 -1.85 12.03 -7.88
N LYS A 8 -2.26 11.50 -9.03
CA LYS A 8 -1.33 10.77 -9.90
C LYS A 8 -0.16 11.64 -10.34
N ALA A 9 -0.44 12.87 -10.80
CA ALA A 9 0.59 13.83 -11.16
C ALA A 9 1.55 14.16 -9.99
N LEU A 10 1.04 14.23 -8.75
CA LEU A 10 1.87 14.38 -7.56
C LEU A 10 2.79 13.17 -7.36
N ILE A 11 2.25 11.95 -7.40
CA ILE A 11 3.05 10.72 -7.21
C ILE A 11 4.10 10.59 -8.32
N ASP A 12 3.73 10.87 -9.57
CA ASP A 12 4.66 10.90 -10.71
C ASP A 12 5.80 11.90 -10.47
N SER A 13 5.48 13.11 -9.98
CA SER A 13 6.50 14.14 -9.70
C SER A 13 7.48 13.72 -8.60
N ILE A 14 6.99 12.98 -7.58
CA ILE A 14 7.83 12.43 -6.51
C ILE A 14 8.74 11.33 -7.06
N TRP A 15 8.19 10.45 -7.91
CA TRP A 15 8.96 9.36 -8.51
C TRP A 15 10.03 9.85 -9.49
N VAL A 16 9.72 10.86 -10.31
CA VAL A 16 10.69 11.46 -11.23
C VAL A 16 11.76 12.21 -10.45
N ASN A 17 11.39 12.94 -9.40
CA ASN A 17 12.32 13.69 -8.58
C ASN A 17 12.58 13.02 -7.22
N LYS A 18 13.25 11.86 -7.26
CA LYS A 18 13.63 11.08 -6.07
C LYS A 18 14.57 11.83 -5.11
N THR A 19 15.10 13.01 -5.48
CA THR A 19 15.93 13.85 -4.60
C THR A 19 15.10 14.61 -3.55
N LEU A 20 13.80 14.73 -3.75
CA LEU A 20 12.89 15.36 -2.79
C LEU A 20 12.73 14.44 -1.58
N ARG A 21 13.39 14.78 -0.47
CA ARG A 21 13.47 13.92 0.73
C ARG A 21 12.59 14.38 1.89
N SER A 22 11.95 15.54 1.77
CA SER A 22 11.17 16.14 2.86
C SER A 22 9.80 16.62 2.39
N LEU A 23 8.84 16.57 3.30
CA LEU A 23 7.49 17.10 3.06
C LEU A 23 7.54 18.58 2.63
N ASN A 24 8.39 19.40 3.26
CA ASN A 24 8.52 20.82 2.91
C ASN A 24 8.98 21.02 1.46
N SER A 25 9.89 20.16 0.97
CA SER A 25 10.31 20.18 -0.43
C SER A 25 9.15 19.81 -1.36
N ILE A 26 8.31 18.84 -0.99
CA ILE A 26 7.11 18.46 -1.75
C ILE A 26 6.07 19.57 -1.76
N LYS A 27 5.87 20.27 -0.64
CA LYS A 27 4.92 21.40 -0.52
C LYS A 27 5.22 22.56 -1.47
N ALA A 28 6.49 22.73 -1.85
CA ALA A 28 6.92 23.73 -2.81
C ALA A 28 6.59 23.36 -4.28
N VAL A 29 6.25 22.10 -4.56
CA VAL A 29 5.95 21.63 -5.92
C VAL A 29 4.51 21.99 -6.32
N SER A 30 4.31 22.40 -7.57
CA SER A 30 2.99 22.79 -8.10
C SER A 30 1.96 21.66 -8.09
N THR A 31 2.40 20.41 -8.26
CA THR A 31 1.54 19.22 -8.19
C THR A 31 0.92 19.03 -6.80
N TYR A 32 1.70 19.30 -5.74
CA TYR A 32 1.20 19.33 -4.37
C TYR A 32 0.20 20.47 -4.17
N GLN A 33 0.52 21.68 -4.61
CA GLN A 33 -0.36 22.85 -4.46
C GLN A 33 -1.73 22.64 -5.14
N THR A 34 -1.72 21.94 -6.29
CA THR A 34 -2.94 21.54 -7.00
C THR A 34 -3.78 20.60 -6.15
N CYS A 35 -3.16 19.56 -5.57
CA CYS A 35 -3.84 18.64 -4.64
C CYS A 35 -4.36 19.38 -3.40
N ALA A 36 -3.55 20.26 -2.81
CA ALA A 36 -3.89 21.01 -1.62
C ALA A 36 -5.08 21.95 -1.82
N THR A 37 -5.20 22.53 -3.01
CA THR A 37 -6.35 23.38 -3.36
C THR A 37 -7.61 22.54 -3.55
N LYS A 38 -7.51 21.41 -4.24
CA LYS A 38 -8.64 20.53 -4.54
C LYS A 38 -9.16 19.77 -3.31
N PHE A 39 -8.26 19.36 -2.42
CA PHE A 39 -8.54 18.56 -1.23
C PHE A 39 -8.21 19.32 0.06
N SER A 40 -8.52 20.62 0.10
CA SER A 40 -8.15 21.53 1.19
C SER A 40 -8.56 21.03 2.58
N ASN A 41 -9.76 20.47 2.70
CA ASN A 41 -10.28 19.92 3.96
C ASN A 41 -9.55 18.66 4.44
N TRP A 42 -8.80 17.99 3.56
CA TRP A 42 -8.13 16.72 3.83
C TRP A 42 -6.61 16.83 3.71
N ILE A 43 -6.07 18.06 3.66
CA ILE A 43 -4.65 18.27 3.40
C ILE A 43 -3.73 17.60 4.43
N PHE A 44 -4.19 17.49 5.68
CA PHE A 44 -3.45 16.78 6.73
C PHE A 44 -3.28 15.28 6.41
N LEU A 45 -4.26 14.64 5.77
CA LEU A 45 -4.14 13.24 5.33
C LEU A 45 -3.11 13.09 4.23
N PHE A 46 -3.03 14.08 3.34
CA PHE A 46 -2.05 14.10 2.26
C PHE A 46 -0.63 14.31 2.83
N ASP A 47 -0.48 15.19 3.81
CA ASP A 47 0.79 15.40 4.51
C ASP A 47 1.31 14.11 5.14
N GLU A 48 0.46 13.36 5.86
CA GLU A 48 0.85 12.07 6.45
C GLU A 48 1.15 11.01 5.37
N ALA A 49 0.27 10.88 4.38
CA ALA A 49 0.48 9.98 3.24
C ALA A 49 1.81 10.24 2.51
N ILE A 50 2.18 11.50 2.32
CA ILE A 50 3.45 11.89 1.68
C ILE A 50 4.64 11.50 2.55
N LYS A 51 4.56 11.65 3.88
CA LYS A 51 5.65 11.21 4.76
C LYS A 51 5.91 9.71 4.63
N ASP A 52 4.85 8.91 4.66
CA ASP A 52 4.95 7.45 4.49
C ASP A 52 5.49 7.07 3.11
N MET A 53 5.01 7.75 2.08
CA MET A 53 5.47 7.57 0.70
C MET A 53 6.96 7.91 0.53
N LEU A 54 7.44 9.00 1.15
CA LEU A 54 8.85 9.40 1.18
C LEU A 54 9.71 8.43 1.99
N ALA A 55 9.17 7.82 3.04
CA ALA A 55 9.85 6.78 3.79
C ALA A 55 10.04 5.52 2.93
N ALA A 56 8.96 5.02 2.31
CA ALA A 56 8.99 3.86 1.42
C ALA A 56 9.91 4.08 0.20
N LEU A 57 9.99 5.31 -0.33
CA LEU A 57 10.86 5.63 -1.47
C LEU A 57 12.35 5.39 -1.16
N ARG A 58 12.74 5.33 0.11
CA ARG A 58 14.13 5.08 0.52
C ARG A 58 14.45 3.58 0.58
N SER A 59 13.44 2.72 0.71
CA SER A 59 13.58 1.28 0.97
C SER A 59 12.94 0.38 -0.07
N TYR A 60 12.19 0.92 -1.05
CA TYR A 60 11.43 0.10 -2.00
C TYR A 60 12.27 -0.95 -2.75
N GLN A 61 13.54 -0.66 -3.02
CA GLN A 61 14.46 -1.60 -3.69
C GLN A 61 14.83 -2.81 -2.83
N SER A 62 14.68 -2.69 -1.51
CA SER A 62 14.91 -3.79 -0.56
C SER A 62 13.69 -4.70 -0.40
N SER A 63 12.54 -4.33 -0.99
CA SER A 63 11.33 -5.13 -0.88
C SER A 63 11.42 -6.40 -1.75
N THR A 64 11.13 -7.55 -1.15
CA THR A 64 11.05 -8.82 -1.86
C THR A 64 9.66 -8.98 -2.47
N TYR A 65 9.56 -8.80 -3.78
CA TYR A 65 8.34 -9.03 -4.57
C TYR A 65 8.66 -9.82 -5.84
N ILE A 66 7.62 -10.37 -6.46
CA ILE A 66 7.67 -11.04 -7.75
C ILE A 66 6.72 -10.31 -8.71
N VAL A 67 7.11 -10.16 -9.97
CA VAL A 67 6.20 -9.72 -11.03
C VAL A 67 5.56 -10.96 -11.66
N GLN A 68 4.23 -11.05 -11.62
CA GLN A 68 3.50 -12.17 -12.23
C GLN A 68 2.21 -11.66 -12.84
N LYS A 69 1.94 -12.03 -14.11
CA LYS A 69 0.72 -11.66 -14.84
C LYS A 69 0.41 -10.16 -14.73
N ASP A 70 1.42 -9.32 -15.00
CA ASP A 70 1.29 -7.87 -14.99
C ASP A 70 0.93 -7.26 -13.62
N LYS A 71 1.29 -7.96 -12.53
CA LYS A 71 0.97 -7.59 -11.15
C LYS A 71 2.16 -7.83 -10.22
N ILE A 72 2.29 -7.00 -9.18
CA ILE A 72 3.22 -7.22 -8.08
C ILE A 72 2.58 -8.19 -7.08
N VAL A 73 3.27 -9.29 -6.79
CA VAL A 73 2.82 -10.33 -5.85
C VAL A 73 3.90 -10.60 -4.80
N TYR A 74 3.49 -11.16 -3.66
CA TYR A 74 4.36 -11.43 -2.52
C TYR A 74 4.39 -12.92 -2.19
N VAL A 75 5.49 -13.37 -1.58
CA VAL A 75 5.56 -14.70 -0.99
C VAL A 75 5.10 -14.61 0.46
N ASP A 76 4.14 -15.45 0.82
CA ASP A 76 3.65 -15.64 2.18
C ASP A 76 3.69 -17.14 2.54
N GLY A 77 4.63 -17.51 3.41
CA GLY A 77 4.99 -18.90 3.65
C GLY A 77 5.47 -19.61 2.38
N GLU A 78 4.77 -20.68 1.99
CA GLU A 78 5.04 -21.45 0.77
C GLU A 78 4.19 -21.01 -0.44
N SER A 79 3.32 -20.00 -0.25
CA SER A 79 2.36 -19.56 -1.27
C SER A 79 2.72 -18.19 -1.85
N ILE A 80 2.34 -17.98 -3.11
CA ILE A 80 2.33 -16.65 -3.73
C ILE A 80 0.96 -16.05 -3.50
N VAL A 81 0.92 -14.85 -2.93
CA VAL A 81 -0.29 -14.10 -2.63
C VAL A 81 -0.33 -12.83 -3.47
N ASP A 82 -1.46 -12.62 -4.15
CA ASP A 82 -1.67 -11.47 -5.04
C ASP A 82 -2.68 -10.46 -4.47
N ASN A 83 -3.24 -10.74 -3.30
CA ASN A 83 -4.18 -9.88 -2.58
C ASN A 83 -3.52 -9.09 -1.43
N VAL A 84 -2.19 -9.07 -1.38
CA VAL A 84 -1.41 -8.38 -0.35
C VAL A 84 -0.78 -7.12 -0.94
N VAL A 85 -0.90 -6.01 -0.21
CA VAL A 85 -0.26 -4.73 -0.52
C VAL A 85 0.56 -4.31 0.68
N ARG A 86 1.83 -4.00 0.47
CA ARG A 86 2.78 -3.52 1.49
C ARG A 86 2.90 -2.00 1.42
N GLY A 87 1.78 -1.31 1.64
CA GLY A 87 1.72 0.15 1.64
C GLY A 87 2.34 0.78 0.38
N TYR A 88 3.15 1.82 0.59
CA TYR A 88 3.82 2.53 -0.49
C TYR A 88 5.02 1.80 -1.10
N ASP A 89 5.54 0.74 -0.47
CA ASP A 89 6.58 -0.10 -1.10
C ASP A 89 6.02 -0.78 -2.35
N THR A 90 4.78 -1.25 -2.30
CA THR A 90 4.08 -1.79 -3.48
C THR A 90 3.91 -0.74 -4.56
N VAL A 91 3.49 0.48 -4.20
CA VAL A 91 3.35 1.60 -5.15
C VAL A 91 4.68 1.84 -5.89
N TRP A 92 5.80 1.90 -5.16
CA TRP A 92 7.11 2.10 -5.78
C TRP A 92 7.63 0.89 -6.55
N ALA A 93 7.27 -0.33 -6.16
CA ALA A 93 7.54 -1.53 -6.96
C ALA A 93 6.84 -1.45 -8.33
N TYR A 94 5.59 -0.99 -8.39
CA TYR A 94 4.88 -0.78 -9.66
C TYR A 94 5.58 0.24 -10.56
N TYR A 95 6.01 1.38 -10.01
CA TYR A 95 6.75 2.38 -10.78
C TYR A 95 8.08 1.84 -11.31
N HIS A 96 8.84 1.16 -10.45
CA HIS A 96 10.15 0.60 -10.79
C HIS A 96 10.05 -0.49 -11.87
N GLU A 97 9.07 -1.39 -11.78
CA GLU A 97 8.89 -2.44 -12.78
C GLU A 97 8.27 -1.93 -14.08
N HIS A 98 7.49 -0.85 -14.02
CA HIS A 98 7.02 -0.15 -15.21
C HIS A 98 8.18 0.49 -15.98
N GLU A 99 9.13 1.16 -15.29
CA GLU A 99 10.35 1.70 -15.93
C GLU A 99 11.20 0.61 -16.61
N LYS A 100 11.15 -0.62 -16.09
CA LYS A 100 11.83 -1.78 -16.69
C LYS A 100 11.05 -2.46 -17.82
N GLY A 101 9.79 -2.06 -18.04
CA GLY A 101 8.91 -2.68 -19.03
C GLY A 101 8.28 -4.01 -18.60
N ASN A 102 8.37 -4.38 -17.31
CA ASN A 102 7.79 -5.62 -16.77
C ASN A 102 6.32 -5.46 -16.36
N ILE A 103 5.86 -4.22 -16.20
CA ILE A 103 4.48 -3.85 -15.85
C ILE A 103 3.94 -2.88 -16.90
N SER A 104 2.70 -3.11 -17.34
CA SER A 104 1.97 -2.26 -18.27
C SER A 104 1.59 -0.92 -17.63
N HIS A 105 1.37 0.08 -18.48
CA HIS A 105 0.89 1.39 -18.02
C HIS A 105 -0.47 1.29 -17.31
N SER A 106 -1.40 0.47 -17.84
CA SER A 106 -2.70 0.24 -17.20
C SER A 106 -2.57 -0.34 -15.79
N SER A 107 -1.69 -1.32 -15.60
CA SER A 107 -1.47 -1.94 -14.30
C SER A 107 -0.81 -1.00 -13.30
N LEU A 108 0.08 -0.11 -13.75
CA LEU A 108 0.57 0.99 -12.92
C LEU A 108 -0.58 1.88 -12.45
N GLU A 109 -1.37 2.44 -13.37
CA GLU A 109 -2.50 3.34 -13.05
C GLU A 109 -3.55 2.68 -12.13
N GLU A 110 -3.77 1.38 -12.29
CA GLU A 110 -4.69 0.60 -11.45
C GLU A 110 -4.20 0.38 -10.02
N ASN A 111 -2.89 0.41 -9.77
CA ASN A 111 -2.33 0.03 -8.48
C ASN A 111 -1.66 1.18 -7.70
N VAL A 112 -1.73 2.41 -8.21
CA VAL A 112 -1.17 3.59 -7.55
C VAL A 112 -2.25 4.57 -7.06
N GLY A 113 -1.93 5.29 -6.01
CA GLY A 113 -2.76 6.33 -5.41
C GLY A 113 -2.40 6.59 -3.95
N ILE A 114 -3.15 7.45 -3.28
CA ILE A 114 -2.96 7.70 -1.85
C ILE A 114 -3.63 6.60 -1.02
N LEU A 115 -2.90 6.07 -0.06
CA LEU A 115 -3.39 5.15 0.96
C LEU A 115 -3.88 5.99 2.13
N ILE A 116 -5.20 6.13 2.29
CA ILE A 116 -5.76 6.73 3.50
C ILE A 116 -5.87 5.63 4.54
N ASN A 117 -4.98 5.66 5.53
CA ASN A 117 -5.07 4.79 6.67
C ASN A 117 -6.04 5.39 7.70
N CYS A 118 -7.16 4.72 7.95
CA CYS A 118 -8.17 5.16 8.92
C CYS A 118 -7.88 4.73 10.37
N GLY A 119 -6.68 4.22 10.64
CA GLY A 119 -6.22 3.84 11.97
C GLY A 119 -6.08 2.33 12.16
N ILE A 120 -5.56 1.95 13.33
CA ILE A 120 -5.37 0.56 13.74
C ILE A 120 -6.24 0.35 14.97
N PHE A 121 -7.05 -0.71 14.95
CA PHE A 121 -7.86 -1.10 16.10
C PHE A 121 -7.13 -2.19 16.89
N SER A 122 -6.91 -1.95 18.17
CA SER A 122 -6.47 -3.01 19.08
C SER A 122 -7.68 -3.82 19.48
N TYR A 123 -7.71 -5.11 19.09
CA TYR A 123 -8.77 -6.02 19.50
C TYR A 123 -8.87 -6.14 21.04
N ALA A 124 -7.74 -6.06 21.74
CA ALA A 124 -7.70 -6.12 23.20
C ALA A 124 -8.36 -4.91 23.87
N GLU A 125 -8.40 -3.77 23.19
CA GLU A 125 -9.01 -2.51 23.68
C GLU A 125 -10.43 -2.32 23.14
N MET A 126 -10.96 -3.27 22.35
CA MET A 126 -12.35 -3.17 21.90
C MET A 126 -13.30 -3.46 23.07
N PRO A 127 -14.40 -2.69 23.21
CA PRO A 127 -15.36 -2.89 24.30
C PRO A 127 -15.86 -4.34 24.33
N HIS A 128 -15.84 -4.99 25.49
CA HIS A 128 -16.28 -6.39 25.61
C HIS A 128 -17.80 -6.58 25.49
N ASP A 129 -18.56 -5.49 25.47
CA ASP A 129 -20.01 -5.49 25.34
C ASP A 129 -20.43 -5.62 23.86
N PHE A 130 -20.28 -6.82 23.32
CA PHE A 130 -20.79 -7.15 21.98
C PHE A 130 -22.12 -7.91 22.10
N SER A 131 -23.15 -7.43 21.39
CA SER A 131 -24.43 -8.16 21.28
C SER A 131 -24.28 -9.53 20.62
N TYR A 132 -23.25 -9.71 19.79
CA TYR A 132 -22.94 -10.95 19.08
C TYR A 132 -21.43 -11.09 18.89
N ILE A 133 -20.85 -12.22 19.29
CA ILE A 133 -19.45 -12.59 19.01
C ILE A 133 -19.47 -13.68 17.94
N GLY A 134 -19.04 -13.34 16.72
CA GLY A 134 -18.91 -14.30 15.61
C GLY A 134 -17.52 -14.93 15.59
N GLY A 135 -17.45 -16.26 15.73
CA GLY A 135 -16.19 -16.99 15.55
C GLY A 135 -15.86 -17.19 14.06
N VAL A 136 -14.60 -17.04 13.68
CA VAL A 136 -14.12 -17.37 12.32
C VAL A 136 -13.37 -18.70 12.32
N THR A 137 -13.73 -19.61 11.40
CA THR A 137 -13.09 -20.92 11.23
C THR A 137 -12.03 -20.94 10.12
N GLY A 138 -11.65 -19.76 9.60
CA GLY A 138 -10.86 -19.62 8.37
C GLY A 138 -9.49 -20.32 8.40
N THR A 139 -8.85 -20.36 9.56
CA THR A 139 -7.52 -20.96 9.73
C THR A 139 -7.49 -22.46 9.49
N LEU A 140 -8.63 -23.17 9.54
CA LEU A 140 -8.67 -24.61 9.27
C LEU A 140 -8.35 -24.97 7.81
N LYS A 141 -8.54 -24.05 6.86
CA LYS A 141 -8.37 -24.36 5.42
C LYS A 141 -6.91 -24.33 4.98
N THR A 142 -6.09 -23.46 5.57
CA THR A 142 -4.68 -23.24 5.22
C THR A 142 -3.70 -24.12 6.00
N LEU A 143 -4.17 -24.84 7.02
CA LEU A 143 -3.32 -25.77 7.77
C LEU A 143 -2.80 -26.90 6.88
N ALA A 144 -1.51 -27.17 7.02
CA ALA A 144 -0.88 -28.33 6.43
C ALA A 144 -1.53 -29.61 6.98
N SER A 145 -1.46 -30.69 6.19
CA SER A 145 -2.06 -31.99 6.53
C SER A 145 -1.64 -32.50 7.91
N VAL A 146 -0.42 -32.16 8.34
CA VAL A 146 0.15 -32.54 9.64
C VAL A 146 -0.53 -31.78 10.78
N GLU A 147 -0.74 -30.48 10.63
CA GLU A 147 -1.34 -29.63 11.67
C GLU A 147 -2.82 -29.94 11.87
N LYS A 148 -3.55 -30.26 10.79
CA LYS A 148 -4.94 -30.75 10.85
C LYS A 148 -5.08 -32.02 11.70
N LYS A 149 -4.07 -32.91 11.65
CA LYS A 149 -4.08 -34.19 12.35
C LYS A 149 -3.84 -34.04 13.86
N ILE A 150 -3.21 -32.95 14.28
CA ILE A 150 -3.00 -32.62 15.70
C ILE A 150 -4.29 -32.08 16.32
N LEU A 151 -5.09 -31.33 15.56
CA LEU A 151 -6.36 -30.76 16.00
C LEU A 151 -7.52 -31.78 16.08
N SER A 152 -7.39 -32.96 15.46
CA SER A 152 -8.43 -33.99 15.43
C SER A 152 -8.34 -35.02 16.58
N LYS A 153 -7.68 -34.68 17.69
CA LYS A 153 -7.49 -35.52 18.87
C LYS A 153 -8.14 -34.88 20.09
#